data_AF-A0A3M0X3U4-F1
#
_entry.id   AF-A0A3M0X3U4-F1
#
_cell.length_a   1.000
_cell.length_b   1.000
_cell.length_c   1.000
_cell.angle_alpha   90.00
_cell.angle_beta   90.00
_cell.angle_gamma   90.00
#
_symmetry.space_group_name_H-M   'P 1'
#
loop_
_entity.id
_entity.type
_entity.pdbx_description
1 polymer ?
#
loop_
_entity_poly.entity_id
_entity_poly.type
_entity_poly.pdbx_seq_one_letter_code
_entity_poly.pdbx_strand_id
1 'polypeptide(L)'
;MSIIEERVDTLESILGQFIVHTDVALRRLEREMKEFKDEMRLFREESERDRKALHEEIEAFKKEAEQDRKALHKEMKEFKDEMKEFKRRQEEENKRKNKEWSALAKKMGTIMEDLIAPALRPVLKKYFNCDVILEGQRMFRRKDGEDYEVDAIAACSDKVFMIEVRSTPRDTDVGDIKEKSKRFFEFFPEFKDRDLVIIFGSITFPENVIKYASPSGVYVMGWREWEYMDILNFESVKKR
;
A
#
# COMPACT_ATOMS: atom_id res chain seq x y z
N MET A 1 10.16 121.59 16.38
CA MET A 1 9.48 120.85 17.46
C MET A 1 8.38 119.94 16.92
N SER A 2 7.48 120.40 16.04
CA SER A 2 6.32 119.59 15.57
C SER A 2 6.65 118.26 14.86
N ILE A 3 7.71 118.22 14.01
CA ILE A 3 8.07 116.99 13.26
C ILE A 3 8.57 115.87 14.18
N ILE A 4 9.18 116.21 15.32
CA ILE A 4 9.66 115.22 16.28
C ILE A 4 8.49 114.65 17.08
N GLU A 5 7.57 115.50 17.54
CA GLU A 5 6.35 115.07 18.24
C GLU A 5 5.49 114.15 17.35
N GLU A 6 5.26 114.51 16.08
CA GLU A 6 4.47 113.71 15.15
C GLU A 6 5.13 112.33 14.84
N ARG A 7 6.47 112.29 14.75
CA ARG A 7 7.20 111.03 14.60
C ARG A 7 7.17 110.19 15.87
N VAL A 8 7.17 110.81 17.05
CA VAL A 8 7.04 110.12 18.34
C VAL A 8 5.64 109.56 18.50
N ASP A 9 4.59 110.33 18.22
CA ASP A 9 3.19 109.86 18.24
C ASP A 9 2.97 108.69 17.26
N THR A 10 3.57 108.77 16.06
CA THR A 10 3.53 107.67 15.08
C THR A 10 4.25 106.43 15.62
N LEU A 11 5.39 106.60 16.28
CA LEU A 11 6.17 105.50 16.85
C LEU A 11 5.41 104.85 18.02
N GLU A 12 4.78 105.65 18.89
CA GLU A 12 3.94 105.18 20.00
C GLU A 12 2.70 104.46 19.50
N SER A 13 2.08 104.94 18.42
CA SER A 13 0.96 104.26 17.76
C SER A 13 1.37 102.90 17.18
N ILE A 14 2.49 102.83 16.46
CA ILE A 14 3.03 101.58 15.91
C ILE A 14 3.42 100.62 17.03
N LEU A 15 4.04 101.13 18.10
CA LEU A 15 4.41 100.33 19.27
C LEU A 15 3.17 99.79 19.99
N GLY A 16 2.13 100.61 20.15
CA GLY A 16 0.84 100.19 20.70
C GLY A 16 0.18 99.09 19.86
N GLN A 17 0.16 99.25 18.54
CA GLN A 17 -0.33 98.24 17.61
C GLN A 17 0.50 96.95 17.66
N PHE A 18 1.82 97.06 17.75
CA PHE A 18 2.73 95.92 17.87
C PHE A 18 2.52 95.15 19.17
N ILE A 19 2.37 95.85 20.30
CA ILE A 19 2.09 95.25 21.60
C ILE A 19 0.76 94.49 21.57
N VAL A 20 -0.30 95.12 21.03
CA VAL A 20 -1.62 94.46 20.92
C VAL A 20 -1.55 93.25 20.00
N HIS A 21 -0.93 93.36 18.83
CA HIS A 21 -0.76 92.24 17.90
C HIS A 21 0.04 91.09 18.52
N THR A 22 1.11 91.41 19.25
CA THR A 22 1.96 90.43 19.93
C THR A 22 1.23 89.76 21.09
N ASP A 23 0.46 90.49 21.90
CA ASP A 23 -0.36 89.91 22.98
C ASP A 23 -1.43 88.96 22.42
N VAL A 24 -2.10 89.35 21.33
CA VAL A 24 -3.07 88.48 20.64
C VAL A 24 -2.41 87.22 20.09
N ALA A 25 -1.23 87.35 19.47
CA ALA A 25 -0.47 86.22 18.95
C ALA A 25 0.02 85.28 20.07
N LEU A 26 0.53 85.83 21.18
CA LEU A 26 0.97 85.05 22.34
C LEU A 26 -0.19 84.32 23.01
N ARG A 27 -1.34 84.97 23.21
CA ARG A 27 -2.54 84.31 23.75
C ARG A 27 -3.07 83.22 22.83
N ARG A 28 -2.95 83.39 21.51
CA ARG A 28 -3.31 82.35 20.54
C ARG A 28 -2.36 81.15 20.64
N LEU A 29 -1.06 81.41 20.68
CA LEU A 29 -0.04 80.38 20.85
C LEU A 29 -0.20 79.63 22.18
N GLU A 30 -0.54 80.32 23.26
CA GLU A 30 -0.80 79.69 24.57
C GLU A 30 -2.00 78.73 24.51
N ARG A 31 -3.07 79.11 23.79
CA ARG A 31 -4.22 78.23 23.56
C ARG A 31 -3.83 77.01 22.72
N GLU A 32 -3.15 77.21 21.60
CA GLU A 32 -2.70 76.11 20.72
C GLU A 32 -1.73 75.17 21.45
N MET A 33 -0.82 75.70 22.28
CA MET A 33 0.08 74.90 23.13
C MET A 33 -0.67 74.09 24.18
N LYS A 34 -1.74 74.63 24.76
CA LYS A 34 -2.58 73.93 25.72
C LYS A 34 -3.35 72.80 25.05
N GLU A 35 -3.97 73.07 23.91
CA GLU A 35 -4.68 72.06 23.11
C GLU A 35 -3.74 70.93 22.67
N PHE A 36 -2.55 71.27 22.16
CA PHE A 36 -1.52 70.30 21.79
C PHE A 36 -1.08 69.44 22.98
N LYS A 37 -0.91 70.05 24.16
CA LYS A 37 -0.53 69.31 25.38
C LYS A 37 -1.64 68.33 25.81
N ASP A 38 -2.89 68.73 25.70
CA ASP A 38 -4.03 67.87 26.01
C ASP A 38 -4.16 66.72 25.00
N GLU A 39 -3.96 66.99 23.70
CA GLU A 39 -3.92 65.97 22.64
C GLU A 39 -2.77 64.97 22.85
N MET A 40 -1.57 65.46 23.18
CA MET A 40 -0.42 64.62 23.49
C MET A 40 -0.63 63.75 24.73
N ARG A 41 -1.40 64.23 25.72
CA ARG A 41 -1.77 63.41 26.89
C ARG A 41 -2.71 62.28 26.47
N LEU A 42 -3.75 62.60 25.71
CA LEU A 42 -4.71 61.60 25.22
C LEU A 42 -4.02 60.54 24.34
N PHE A 43 -3.16 60.97 23.42
CA PHE A 43 -2.37 60.06 22.58
C PHE A 43 -1.47 59.14 23.40
N ARG A 44 -0.82 59.65 24.45
CA ARG A 44 0.01 58.82 25.34
C ARG A 44 -0.83 57.80 26.10
N GLU A 45 -1.99 58.20 26.63
CA GLU A 45 -2.89 57.29 27.33
C GLU A 45 -3.45 56.20 26.40
N GLU A 46 -3.80 56.55 25.17
CA GLU A 46 -4.25 55.60 24.14
C GLU A 46 -3.12 54.63 23.78
N SER A 47 -1.93 55.14 23.49
CA SER A 47 -0.76 54.30 23.17
C SER A 47 -0.37 53.35 24.31
N GLU A 48 -0.51 53.78 25.57
CA GLU A 48 -0.29 52.90 26.72
C GLU A 48 -1.35 51.80 26.84
N ARG A 49 -2.62 52.09 26.50
CA ARG A 49 -3.69 51.09 26.48
C ARG A 49 -3.46 50.08 25.36
N ASP A 50 -3.14 50.55 24.15
CA ASP A 50 -2.86 49.69 23.01
C ASP A 50 -1.67 48.76 23.29
N ARG A 51 -0.61 49.29 23.90
CA ARG A 51 0.56 48.49 24.29
C ARG A 51 0.21 47.41 25.31
N LYS A 52 -0.68 47.70 26.26
CA LYS A 52 -1.15 46.70 27.24
C LYS A 52 -2.02 45.64 26.56
N ALA A 53 -2.97 46.05 25.72
CA ALA A 53 -3.84 45.13 24.98
C ALA A 53 -3.02 44.19 24.08
N LEU A 54 -2.05 44.73 23.33
CA LEU A 54 -1.14 43.92 22.51
C LEU A 54 -0.30 42.96 23.34
N HIS A 55 0.17 43.39 24.52
CA HIS A 55 0.93 42.51 25.41
C HIS A 55 0.07 41.35 25.93
N GLU A 56 -1.18 41.62 26.31
CA GLU A 56 -2.13 40.58 26.74
C GLU A 56 -2.46 39.61 25.61
N GLU A 57 -2.66 40.09 24.38
CA GLU A 57 -2.90 39.26 23.20
C GLU A 57 -1.70 38.36 22.88
N ILE A 58 -0.48 38.90 22.93
CA ILE A 58 0.76 38.13 22.70
C ILE A 58 0.92 37.04 23.78
N GLU A 59 0.64 37.36 25.05
CA GLU A 59 0.75 36.37 26.13
C GLU A 59 -0.33 35.28 26.03
N ALA A 60 -1.55 35.63 25.59
CA ALA A 60 -2.59 34.65 25.28
C ALA A 60 -2.17 33.73 24.14
N PHE A 61 -1.68 34.31 23.03
CA PHE A 61 -1.21 33.56 21.87
C PHE A 61 -0.04 32.63 22.21
N LYS A 62 0.93 33.08 23.02
CA LYS A 62 2.04 32.22 23.48
C LYS A 62 1.53 31.02 24.28
N LYS A 63 0.54 31.21 25.15
CA LYS A 63 -0.03 30.12 25.95
C LYS A 63 -0.75 29.10 25.07
N GLU A 64 -1.53 29.57 24.11
CA GLU A 64 -2.22 28.71 23.13
C GLU A 64 -1.20 27.92 22.29
N ALA A 65 -0.19 28.59 21.73
CA ALA A 65 0.86 27.94 20.96
C ALA A 65 1.66 26.91 21.77
N GLU A 66 1.88 27.15 23.07
CA GLU A 66 2.53 26.18 23.95
C GLU A 66 1.64 24.96 24.22
N GLN A 67 0.33 25.17 24.39
CA GLN A 67 -0.64 24.09 24.56
C GLN A 67 -0.74 23.22 23.31
N ASP A 68 -0.85 23.84 22.13
CA ASP A 68 -0.88 23.14 20.84
C ASP A 68 0.39 22.34 20.62
N ARG A 69 1.56 22.91 20.92
CA ARG A 69 2.84 22.21 20.83
C ARG A 69 2.89 20.98 21.73
N LYS A 70 2.35 21.08 22.95
CA LYS A 70 2.29 19.94 23.90
C LYS A 70 1.31 18.86 23.40
N ALA A 71 0.16 19.25 22.87
CA ALA A 71 -0.82 18.34 22.30
C ALA A 71 -0.24 17.59 21.09
N LEU A 72 0.35 18.31 20.13
CA LEU A 72 0.99 17.74 18.95
C LEU A 72 2.11 16.77 19.34
N HIS A 73 2.95 17.12 20.32
CA HIS A 73 4.01 16.24 20.79
C HIS A 73 3.47 14.96 21.42
N LYS A 74 2.33 15.02 22.12
CA LYS A 74 1.67 13.84 22.68
C LYS A 74 1.14 12.93 21.57
N GLU A 75 0.41 13.49 20.61
CA GLU A 75 -0.13 12.75 19.46
C GLU A 75 0.97 12.10 18.63
N MET A 76 2.07 12.82 18.35
CA MET A 76 3.21 12.25 17.62
C MET A 76 3.86 11.09 18.36
N LYS A 77 3.89 11.13 19.70
CA LYS A 77 4.45 10.04 20.50
C LYS A 77 3.54 8.82 20.45
N GLU A 78 2.24 8.99 20.64
CA GLU A 78 1.24 7.92 20.55
C GLU A 78 1.25 7.27 19.16
N PHE A 79 1.25 8.08 18.10
CA PHE A 79 1.36 7.60 16.73
C PHE A 79 2.64 6.79 16.47
N LYS A 80 3.78 7.24 17.01
CA LYS A 80 5.07 6.53 16.87
C LYS A 80 5.04 5.17 17.57
N ASP A 81 4.42 5.10 18.74
CA ASP A 81 4.28 3.85 19.50
C ASP A 81 3.33 2.88 18.78
N GLU A 82 2.18 3.34 18.28
CA GLU A 82 1.27 2.55 17.46
C GLU A 82 1.93 2.02 16.18
N MET A 83 2.69 2.86 15.48
CA MET A 83 3.44 2.47 14.27
C MET A 83 4.49 1.40 14.58
N LYS A 84 5.14 1.47 15.74
CA LYS A 84 6.11 0.46 16.17
C LYS A 84 5.43 -0.87 16.46
N GLU A 85 4.28 -0.86 17.13
CA GLU A 85 3.49 -2.07 17.36
C GLU A 85 2.92 -2.66 16.08
N PHE A 86 2.46 -1.81 15.16
CA PHE A 86 1.99 -2.24 13.84
C PHE A 86 3.10 -2.95 13.06
N LYS A 87 4.31 -2.37 13.01
CA LYS A 87 5.48 -3.02 12.38
C LYS A 87 5.81 -4.36 13.01
N ARG A 88 5.82 -4.45 14.36
CA ARG A 88 6.07 -5.72 15.07
C ARG A 88 5.03 -6.78 14.71
N ARG A 89 3.74 -6.41 14.69
CA ARG A 89 2.65 -7.31 14.30
C ARG A 89 2.80 -7.80 12.85
N GLN A 90 3.17 -6.91 11.93
CA GLN A 90 3.42 -7.28 10.54
C GLN A 90 4.61 -8.24 10.39
N GLU A 91 5.70 -8.01 11.11
CA GLU A 91 6.84 -8.94 11.08
C GLU A 91 6.49 -10.33 11.65
N GLU A 92 5.70 -10.38 12.72
CA GLU A 92 5.21 -11.65 13.29
C GLU A 92 4.25 -12.37 12.35
N GLU A 93 3.33 -11.64 11.71
CA GLU A 93 2.41 -12.17 10.71
C GLU A 93 3.18 -12.72 9.50
N ASN A 94 4.18 -12.00 9.00
CA ASN A 94 5.03 -12.47 7.90
C ASN A 94 5.83 -13.72 8.28
N LYS A 95 6.39 -13.78 9.50
CA LYS A 95 7.06 -15.00 10.00
C LYS A 95 6.11 -16.18 10.11
N ARG A 96 4.88 -15.96 10.57
CA ARG A 96 3.84 -16.99 10.64
C ARG A 96 3.44 -17.47 9.24
N LYS A 97 3.16 -16.55 8.31
CA LYS A 97 2.86 -16.85 6.91
C LYS A 97 3.98 -17.65 6.26
N ASN A 98 5.25 -17.28 6.46
CA ASN A 98 6.39 -18.03 5.92
C ASN A 98 6.48 -19.45 6.47
N LYS A 99 6.19 -19.66 7.77
CA LYS A 99 6.12 -20.99 8.37
C LYS A 99 4.96 -21.81 7.82
N GLU A 100 3.78 -21.20 7.68
CA GLU A 100 2.61 -21.83 7.06
C GLU A 100 2.90 -22.20 5.60
N TRP A 101 3.56 -21.32 4.84
CA TRP A 101 3.99 -21.55 3.45
C TRP A 101 4.98 -22.70 3.35
N SER A 102 5.97 -22.76 4.25
CA SER A 102 6.95 -23.85 4.32
C SER A 102 6.27 -25.18 4.68
N ALA A 103 5.32 -25.18 5.62
CA ALA A 103 4.53 -26.36 5.96
C ALA A 103 3.63 -26.80 4.80
N LEU A 104 3.06 -25.86 4.04
CA LEU A 104 2.25 -26.14 2.86
C LEU A 104 3.10 -26.74 1.73
N ALA A 105 4.29 -26.20 1.48
CA ALA A 105 5.23 -26.72 0.49
C ALA A 105 5.71 -28.15 0.85
N LYS A 106 5.96 -28.40 2.14
CA LYS A 106 6.23 -29.75 2.64
C LYS A 106 5.06 -30.70 2.39
N LYS A 107 3.81 -30.25 2.59
CA LYS A 107 2.60 -31.02 2.27
C LYS A 107 2.48 -31.34 0.77
N MET A 108 2.88 -30.42 -0.12
CA MET A 108 2.87 -30.68 -1.57
C MET A 108 3.87 -31.78 -1.96
N GLY A 109 5.09 -31.70 -1.44
CA GLY A 109 6.11 -32.73 -1.65
C GLY A 109 5.62 -34.11 -1.20
N THR A 110 5.02 -34.19 0.00
CA THR A 110 4.45 -35.46 0.52
C THR A 110 3.26 -35.96 -0.29
N ILE A 111 2.40 -35.09 -0.85
CA ILE A 111 1.30 -35.57 -1.71
C ILE A 111 1.87 -36.22 -2.97
N MET A 112 2.86 -35.59 -3.60
CA MET A 112 3.48 -36.17 -4.80
C MET A 112 4.21 -37.48 -4.45
N GLU A 113 5.07 -37.47 -3.43
CA GLU A 113 5.96 -38.58 -3.07
C GLU A 113 5.22 -39.76 -2.42
N ASP A 114 4.29 -39.50 -1.49
CA ASP A 114 3.66 -40.53 -0.68
C ASP A 114 2.30 -41.00 -1.24
N LEU A 115 1.67 -40.21 -2.14
CA LEU A 115 0.34 -40.52 -2.68
C LEU A 115 0.31 -40.68 -4.20
N ILE A 116 0.76 -39.67 -4.95
CA ILE A 116 0.61 -39.69 -6.42
C ILE A 116 1.60 -40.66 -7.06
N ALA A 117 2.90 -40.55 -6.76
CA ALA A 117 3.92 -41.37 -7.39
C ALA A 117 3.69 -42.88 -7.23
N PRO A 118 3.37 -43.41 -6.03
CA PRO A 118 3.07 -44.83 -5.86
C PRO A 118 1.83 -45.26 -6.65
N ALA A 119 0.87 -44.36 -6.86
CA ALA A 119 -0.38 -44.63 -7.59
C ALA A 119 -0.23 -44.55 -9.12
N LEU A 120 0.77 -43.85 -9.67
CA LEU A 120 0.88 -43.64 -11.11
C LEU A 120 0.88 -44.96 -11.89
N ARG A 121 1.77 -45.90 -11.53
CA ARG A 121 1.88 -47.19 -12.25
C ARG A 121 0.57 -47.98 -12.28
N PRO A 122 -0.09 -48.29 -11.15
CA PRO A 122 -1.35 -49.05 -11.17
C PRO A 122 -2.48 -48.29 -11.87
N VAL A 123 -2.59 -46.98 -11.68
CA VAL A 123 -3.65 -46.15 -12.30
C VAL A 123 -3.47 -46.08 -13.82
N LEU A 124 -2.24 -45.83 -14.29
CA LEU A 124 -1.92 -45.76 -15.71
C LEU A 124 -2.12 -47.11 -16.40
N LYS A 125 -1.81 -48.21 -15.71
CA LYS A 125 -2.11 -49.56 -16.22
C LYS A 125 -3.61 -49.81 -16.30
N LYS A 126 -4.38 -49.50 -15.23
CA LYS A 126 -5.83 -49.72 -15.13
C LYS A 126 -6.60 -48.97 -16.22
N TYR A 127 -6.30 -47.69 -16.43
CA TYR A 127 -7.10 -46.82 -17.30
C TYR A 127 -6.57 -46.68 -18.72
N PHE A 128 -5.25 -46.66 -18.90
CA PHE A 128 -4.63 -46.38 -20.18
C PHE A 128 -3.93 -47.61 -20.79
N ASN A 129 -3.99 -48.77 -20.12
CA ASN A 129 -3.23 -49.98 -20.45
C ASN A 129 -1.74 -49.69 -20.68
N CYS A 130 -1.19 -48.76 -19.90
CA CYS A 130 0.16 -48.26 -20.06
C CYS A 130 1.11 -48.99 -19.11
N ASP A 131 2.06 -49.76 -19.67
CA ASP A 131 3.19 -50.31 -18.92
C ASP A 131 4.30 -49.26 -18.88
N VAL A 132 4.42 -48.55 -17.75
CA VAL A 132 5.34 -47.42 -17.58
C VAL A 132 6.79 -47.85 -17.74
N ILE A 133 7.45 -47.37 -18.79
CA ILE A 133 8.87 -47.61 -19.10
C ILE A 133 9.78 -46.48 -18.63
N LEU A 134 9.21 -45.28 -18.45
CA LEU A 134 9.92 -44.09 -18.00
C LEU A 134 9.04 -43.35 -17.00
N GLU A 135 9.63 -42.93 -15.88
CA GLU A 135 8.99 -42.13 -14.85
C GLU A 135 10.02 -41.15 -14.28
N GLY A 136 9.63 -39.91 -14.09
CA GLY A 136 10.47 -38.87 -13.51
C GLY A 136 9.63 -37.90 -12.69
N GLN A 137 10.20 -37.41 -11.59
CA GLN A 137 9.55 -36.45 -10.69
C GLN A 137 10.37 -35.16 -10.66
N ARG A 138 9.71 -34.02 -10.40
CA ARG A 138 10.30 -32.68 -10.33
C ARG A 138 11.15 -32.38 -11.57
N MET A 139 10.56 -32.61 -12.75
CA MET A 139 11.26 -32.50 -14.02
C MET A 139 11.42 -31.02 -14.38
N PHE A 140 12.65 -30.51 -14.30
CA PHE A 140 12.99 -29.14 -14.66
C PHE A 140 13.81 -29.11 -15.96
N ARG A 141 13.39 -28.28 -16.91
CA ARG A 141 14.11 -28.02 -18.17
C ARG A 141 14.26 -26.51 -18.35
N ARG A 142 15.44 -26.09 -18.83
CA ARG A 142 15.70 -24.71 -19.27
C ARG A 142 16.01 -24.70 -20.75
N LYS A 143 15.36 -23.82 -21.50
CA LYS A 143 15.56 -23.65 -22.94
C LYS A 143 15.36 -22.19 -23.32
N ASP A 144 16.31 -21.61 -24.06
CA ASP A 144 16.25 -20.23 -24.56
C ASP A 144 15.95 -19.16 -23.48
N GLY A 145 16.44 -19.40 -22.25
CA GLY A 145 16.23 -18.50 -21.11
C GLY A 145 14.90 -18.71 -20.38
N GLU A 146 14.06 -19.63 -20.83
CA GLU A 146 12.80 -19.99 -20.21
C GLU A 146 12.91 -21.27 -19.38
N ASP A 147 12.21 -21.28 -18.25
CA ASP A 147 12.13 -22.41 -17.34
C ASP A 147 10.79 -23.14 -17.49
N TYR A 148 10.84 -24.46 -17.57
CA TYR A 148 9.67 -25.32 -17.63
C TYR A 148 9.84 -26.46 -16.62
N GLU A 149 8.97 -26.46 -15.62
CA GLU A 149 8.94 -27.47 -14.56
C GLU A 149 7.65 -28.27 -14.66
N VAL A 150 7.68 -29.57 -14.41
CA VAL A 150 6.48 -30.39 -14.20
C VAL A 150 6.67 -31.31 -13.00
N ASP A 151 5.60 -31.53 -12.22
CA ASP A 151 5.70 -32.28 -10.96
C ASP A 151 6.07 -33.74 -11.21
N ALA A 152 5.51 -34.36 -12.26
CA ALA A 152 5.98 -35.65 -12.77
C ALA A 152 5.67 -35.88 -14.24
N ILE A 153 6.45 -36.79 -14.84
CA ILE A 153 6.21 -37.37 -16.15
C ILE A 153 6.22 -38.89 -16.01
N ALA A 154 5.28 -39.56 -16.67
CA ALA A 154 5.33 -40.98 -16.90
C ALA A 154 5.16 -41.26 -18.39
N ALA A 155 5.72 -42.34 -18.91
CA ALA A 155 5.56 -42.67 -20.32
C ALA A 155 5.63 -44.17 -20.59
N CYS A 156 4.90 -44.62 -21.61
CA CYS A 156 4.97 -45.94 -22.24
C CYS A 156 5.23 -45.77 -23.75
N SER A 157 5.14 -46.85 -24.53
CA SER A 157 5.51 -46.86 -25.95
C SER A 157 4.80 -45.81 -26.79
N ASP A 158 3.53 -45.53 -26.50
CA ASP A 158 2.63 -44.72 -27.32
C ASP A 158 2.08 -43.48 -26.59
N LYS A 159 2.26 -43.38 -25.27
CA LYS A 159 1.72 -42.28 -24.44
C LYS A 159 2.78 -41.65 -23.55
N VAL A 160 2.63 -40.35 -23.32
CA VAL A 160 3.33 -39.60 -22.29
C VAL A 160 2.31 -38.87 -21.41
N PHE A 161 2.52 -38.89 -20.11
CA PHE A 161 1.65 -38.31 -19.11
C PHE A 161 2.36 -37.13 -18.49
N MET A 162 1.76 -35.94 -18.57
CA MET A 162 2.20 -34.77 -17.80
C MET A 162 1.33 -34.68 -16.56
N ILE A 163 1.96 -34.74 -15.38
CA ILE A 163 1.28 -34.73 -14.10
C ILE A 163 1.62 -33.46 -13.34
N GLU A 164 0.58 -32.75 -12.91
CA GLU A 164 0.66 -31.55 -12.07
C GLU A 164 -0.16 -31.76 -10.80
N VAL A 165 0.35 -31.32 -9.66
CA VAL A 165 -0.24 -31.57 -8.34
C VAL A 165 -0.53 -30.27 -7.62
N ARG A 166 -1.70 -30.19 -6.98
CA ARG A 166 -2.09 -29.09 -6.09
C ARG A 166 -2.74 -29.64 -4.82
N SER A 167 -2.44 -29.07 -3.67
CA SER A 167 -3.13 -29.41 -2.41
C SER A 167 -4.57 -28.92 -2.38
N THR A 168 -4.82 -27.76 -3.02
CA THR A 168 -6.13 -27.10 -3.05
C THR A 168 -6.47 -26.81 -4.51
N PRO A 169 -7.06 -27.76 -5.23
CA PRO A 169 -7.31 -27.62 -6.66
C PRO A 169 -8.45 -26.63 -6.92
N ARG A 170 -8.27 -25.77 -7.92
CA ARG A 170 -9.24 -24.77 -8.40
C ARG A 170 -9.50 -24.97 -9.90
N ASP A 171 -10.58 -24.37 -10.38
CA ASP A 171 -10.95 -24.33 -11.79
C ASP A 171 -9.91 -23.57 -12.63
N THR A 172 -9.34 -22.49 -12.10
CA THR A 172 -8.23 -21.76 -12.75
C THR A 172 -7.02 -22.65 -12.99
N ASP A 173 -6.69 -23.54 -12.05
CA ASP A 173 -5.52 -24.42 -12.17
C ASP A 173 -5.67 -25.38 -13.38
N VAL A 174 -6.89 -25.81 -13.73
CA VAL A 174 -7.13 -26.62 -14.93
C VAL A 174 -6.73 -25.86 -16.20
N GLY A 175 -7.09 -24.58 -16.28
CA GLY A 175 -6.74 -23.70 -17.39
C GLY A 175 -5.23 -23.52 -17.50
N ASP A 176 -4.57 -23.23 -16.37
CA ASP A 176 -3.12 -23.03 -16.31
C ASP A 176 -2.36 -24.29 -16.74
N ILE A 177 -2.77 -25.47 -16.24
CA ILE A 177 -2.18 -26.76 -16.60
C ILE A 177 -2.40 -27.04 -18.10
N LYS A 178 -3.59 -26.74 -18.62
CA LYS A 178 -3.90 -26.95 -20.04
C LYS A 178 -3.06 -26.03 -20.93
N GLU A 179 -2.90 -24.76 -20.56
CA GLU A 179 -2.07 -23.82 -21.31
C GLU A 179 -0.61 -24.26 -21.30
N LYS A 180 -0.09 -24.63 -20.12
CA LYS A 180 1.25 -25.17 -19.94
C LYS A 180 1.52 -26.38 -20.84
N SER A 181 0.57 -27.31 -20.92
CA SER A 181 0.68 -28.53 -21.74
C SER A 181 0.94 -28.27 -23.23
N LYS A 182 0.50 -27.13 -23.78
CA LYS A 182 0.69 -26.81 -25.21
C LYS A 182 2.17 -26.73 -25.59
N ARG A 183 3.02 -26.37 -24.62
CA ARG A 183 4.47 -26.20 -24.82
C ARG A 183 5.27 -27.42 -24.40
N PHE A 184 4.61 -28.49 -23.93
CA PHE A 184 5.29 -29.67 -23.39
C PHE A 184 6.35 -30.24 -24.33
N PHE A 185 6.03 -30.44 -25.60
CA PHE A 185 6.95 -31.00 -26.60
C PHE A 185 8.06 -30.05 -27.06
N GLU A 186 7.99 -28.75 -26.71
CA GLU A 186 9.09 -27.82 -26.93
C GLU A 186 10.25 -28.09 -25.98
N PHE A 187 9.93 -28.51 -24.74
CA PHE A 187 10.88 -28.81 -23.66
C PHE A 187 11.20 -30.29 -23.51
N PHE A 188 10.28 -31.18 -23.92
CA PHE A 188 10.46 -32.63 -23.94
C PHE A 188 10.27 -33.20 -25.36
N PRO A 189 11.14 -32.85 -26.33
CA PRO A 189 11.01 -33.28 -27.71
C PRO A 189 11.11 -34.81 -27.89
N GLU A 190 11.72 -35.53 -26.94
CA GLU A 190 11.85 -36.99 -26.93
C GLU A 190 10.52 -37.74 -26.89
N PHE A 191 9.41 -37.05 -26.57
CA PHE A 191 8.07 -37.64 -26.52
C PHE A 191 7.15 -37.24 -27.67
N LYS A 192 7.63 -36.50 -28.69
CA LYS A 192 6.79 -35.95 -29.78
C LYS A 192 5.94 -36.97 -30.53
N ASP A 193 6.40 -38.22 -30.61
CA ASP A 193 5.70 -39.31 -31.30
C ASP A 193 4.70 -40.04 -30.37
N ARG A 194 4.42 -39.51 -29.18
CA ARG A 194 3.51 -40.09 -28.18
C ARG A 194 2.32 -39.17 -27.93
N ASP A 195 1.19 -39.76 -27.60
CA ASP A 195 0.00 -39.00 -27.20
C ASP A 195 0.21 -38.38 -25.81
N LEU A 196 0.08 -37.06 -25.72
CA LEU A 196 0.16 -36.34 -24.44
C LEU A 196 -1.17 -36.44 -23.69
N VAL A 197 -1.12 -37.08 -22.52
CA VAL A 197 -2.22 -37.15 -21.56
C VAL A 197 -1.91 -36.24 -20.37
N ILE A 198 -2.86 -35.41 -19.98
CA ILE A 198 -2.70 -34.46 -18.87
C ILE A 198 -3.44 -35.00 -17.66
N ILE A 199 -2.73 -35.12 -16.52
CA ILE A 199 -3.30 -35.55 -15.25
C ILE A 199 -3.11 -34.45 -14.21
N PHE A 200 -4.21 -34.03 -13.60
CA PHE A 200 -4.23 -33.13 -12.46
C PHE A 200 -4.44 -33.95 -11.16
N GLY A 201 -3.41 -34.00 -10.32
CA GLY A 201 -3.39 -34.72 -9.05
C GLY A 201 -3.73 -33.86 -7.84
N SER A 202 -4.54 -34.41 -6.94
CA SER A 202 -4.78 -33.88 -5.59
C SER A 202 -5.35 -34.99 -4.71
N ILE A 203 -5.38 -34.80 -3.38
CA ILE A 203 -6.06 -35.75 -2.49
C ILE A 203 -7.57 -35.78 -2.77
N THR A 204 -8.18 -34.60 -2.90
CA THR A 204 -9.62 -34.43 -3.08
C THR A 204 -9.90 -33.30 -4.05
N PHE A 205 -10.98 -33.40 -4.81
CA PHE A 205 -11.39 -32.39 -5.77
C PHE A 205 -12.81 -31.88 -5.48
N PRO A 206 -13.03 -30.56 -5.48
CA PRO A 206 -14.36 -30.00 -5.57
C PRO A 206 -15.05 -30.43 -6.88
N GLU A 207 -16.35 -30.72 -6.84
CA GLU A 207 -17.09 -31.19 -8.02
C GLU A 207 -17.01 -30.23 -9.22
N ASN A 208 -17.00 -28.92 -8.98
CA ASN A 208 -16.91 -27.92 -10.03
C ASN A 208 -15.58 -28.03 -10.80
N VAL A 209 -14.48 -28.38 -10.12
CA VAL A 209 -13.18 -28.60 -10.77
C VAL A 209 -13.21 -29.82 -11.67
N ILE A 210 -13.81 -30.93 -11.21
CA ILE A 210 -13.97 -32.16 -12.02
C ILE A 210 -14.84 -31.89 -13.26
N LYS A 211 -15.94 -31.15 -13.09
CA LYS A 211 -16.85 -30.75 -14.17
C LYS A 211 -16.14 -29.85 -15.20
N TYR A 212 -15.20 -29.01 -14.77
CA TYR A 212 -14.43 -28.12 -15.65
C TYR A 212 -13.22 -28.82 -16.33
N ALA A 213 -12.56 -29.76 -15.65
CA ALA A 213 -11.44 -30.53 -16.18
C ALA A 213 -11.85 -31.46 -17.32
N SER A 214 -13.01 -32.09 -17.21
CA SER A 214 -13.51 -33.07 -18.17
C SER A 214 -13.61 -32.54 -19.61
N PRO A 215 -14.30 -31.42 -19.90
CA PRO A 215 -14.35 -30.84 -21.25
C PRO A 215 -13.00 -30.25 -21.69
N SER A 216 -12.05 -30.00 -20.78
CA SER A 216 -10.71 -29.50 -21.11
C SER A 216 -9.73 -30.61 -21.53
N GLY A 217 -10.18 -31.88 -21.48
CA GLY A 217 -9.33 -33.04 -21.75
C GLY A 217 -8.27 -33.27 -20.67
N VAL A 218 -8.55 -32.86 -19.43
CA VAL A 218 -7.67 -33.03 -18.27
C VAL A 218 -8.25 -34.11 -17.38
N TYR A 219 -7.48 -35.17 -17.16
CA TYR A 219 -7.86 -36.24 -16.23
C TYR A 219 -7.57 -35.79 -14.80
N VAL A 220 -8.47 -36.12 -13.88
CA VAL A 220 -8.35 -35.79 -12.46
C VAL A 220 -8.02 -37.05 -11.69
N MET A 221 -6.90 -37.05 -10.98
CA MET A 221 -6.47 -38.16 -10.13
C MET A 221 -6.60 -37.77 -8.66
N GLY A 222 -7.47 -38.45 -7.93
CA GLY A 222 -7.72 -38.18 -6.51
C GLY A 222 -8.29 -39.38 -5.78
N TRP A 223 -8.55 -39.22 -4.49
CA TRP A 223 -9.11 -40.30 -3.70
C TRP A 223 -10.56 -40.60 -4.15
N ARG A 224 -10.85 -41.87 -4.42
CA ARG A 224 -12.20 -42.42 -4.60
C ARG A 224 -12.56 -43.28 -3.40
N GLU A 225 -13.82 -43.23 -2.97
CA GLU A 225 -14.30 -44.07 -1.86
C GLU A 225 -13.87 -45.54 -2.05
N TRP A 226 -13.18 -46.10 -1.05
CA TRP A 226 -12.67 -47.48 -1.02
C TRP A 226 -11.53 -47.84 -2.00
N GLU A 227 -11.06 -46.92 -2.85
CA GLU A 227 -9.89 -47.11 -3.72
C GLU A 227 -8.76 -46.14 -3.34
N TYR A 228 -7.52 -46.62 -3.25
CA TYR A 228 -6.36 -45.74 -3.16
C TYR A 228 -6.14 -45.06 -4.52
N MET A 229 -6.15 -43.72 -4.54
CA MET A 229 -5.87 -42.83 -5.69
C MET A 229 -6.32 -43.33 -7.07
N ASP A 230 -7.32 -42.67 -7.67
CA ASP A 230 -7.99 -43.17 -8.88
C ASP A 230 -8.34 -42.02 -9.85
N ILE A 231 -8.61 -42.33 -11.12
CA ILE A 231 -9.05 -41.32 -12.10
C ILE A 231 -10.55 -41.07 -11.97
N LEU A 232 -10.93 -39.89 -11.48
CA LEU A 232 -12.29 -39.54 -11.10
C LEU A 232 -13.22 -39.25 -12.30
N ASN A 233 -12.65 -38.89 -13.45
CA ASN A 233 -13.40 -38.45 -14.64
C ASN A 233 -13.02 -39.19 -15.93
N PHE A 234 -12.52 -40.43 -15.82
CA PHE A 234 -11.98 -41.17 -16.96
C PHE A 234 -12.96 -41.28 -18.14
N GLU A 235 -14.16 -41.78 -17.88
CA GLU A 235 -15.21 -41.95 -18.89
C GLU A 235 -15.69 -40.62 -19.48
N SER A 236 -15.67 -39.55 -18.68
CA SER A 236 -16.09 -38.21 -19.13
C SER A 236 -15.12 -37.60 -20.12
N VAL A 237 -13.82 -37.89 -19.98
CA VAL A 237 -12.79 -37.41 -20.89
C VAL A 237 -12.67 -38.31 -22.13
N LYS A 238 -12.73 -39.64 -21.96
CA LYS A 238 -12.55 -40.62 -23.05
C LYS A 238 -13.65 -40.57 -24.11
N LYS A 239 -14.86 -40.12 -23.78
CA LYS A 239 -16.00 -40.05 -24.72
C LYS A 239 -15.88 -38.96 -25.80
N ARG A 240 -14.73 -38.30 -25.90
CA ARG A 240 -14.45 -37.22 -26.86
C ARG A 240 -13.28 -37.60 -27.74
#